data_AF-A0AAD9NQF6-F1
#
_entry.id   AF-A0AAD9NQF6-F1
#
_cell.length_a   1.000
_cell.length_b   1.000
_cell.length_c   1.000
_cell.angle_alpha   90.00
_cell.angle_beta   90.00
_cell.angle_gamma   90.00
#
_symmetry.space_group_name_H-M   'P 1'
#
loop_
_entity.id
_entity.type
_entity.pdbx_description
1 polymer ?
#
loop_
_entity_poly.entity_id
_entity_poly.type
_entity_poly.pdbx_seq_one_letter_code
_entity_poly.pdbx_strand_id
1 'polypeptide(L)'
;MYLGTARGYQTTRRYCLVLSKIEKPLQKHRWCVLVVFSVALIYVLARRDNYADPPIVTDESAATARPRGKAQGAMTITSRPVIKHEGDSTDTVRAIGEYDREKAPDIMAALLKGADDSVASDTRVRPGEPSTLIHQTPEKLPALNAKPDQKSGLQSSSAYRVIVNTPCVVILAGNQSHKRYAVFSANSDDKDYTYAFLLPLTTMSWRRIGYGSIVLIVGRLQDWRDVPLTNYILECTLSQGAIVVFLQGAAAGNSVMLSQTSRLFAAALVPLNDTSQTVLVTSDADIWPVDEHLYTIESNITSVRSINAFCCGEFLHRGHTYRMLPLTNIVATVATWRMLIRQKGALPSCPDDIVAYFAREFGELARRGVRKGENEGWFMDQHMASLWLVDWKRQHGNESVRYVRRDIARDRIDSNRWFPYVIRDLKDAHVLLVTHTDAVWRRVRPLLKLLYGLTSTEFLWCEQYRDGFLRRFSPM
;
A
#
# COMPACT_ATOMS: atom_id res chain seq x y z
N MET A 1 19.03 -66.53 7.98
CA MET A 1 19.66 -67.25 6.84
C MET A 1 19.28 -66.46 5.59
N TYR A 2 20.27 -66.06 4.78
CA TYR A 2 20.25 -65.16 3.59
C TYR A 2 19.79 -63.70 3.84
N LEU A 3 20.65 -62.67 3.92
CA LEU A 3 21.62 -62.03 2.98
C LEU A 3 21.00 -61.27 1.79
N GLY A 4 21.25 -59.96 1.76
CA GLY A 4 21.00 -59.01 0.66
C GLY A 4 21.29 -57.57 1.14
N THR A 5 22.56 -57.24 1.41
CA THR A 5 23.50 -56.47 0.57
C THR A 5 23.28 -54.95 0.52
N ALA A 6 24.37 -54.28 0.89
CA ALA A 6 24.56 -52.85 1.00
C ALA A 6 24.86 -52.17 -0.35
N ARG A 7 24.55 -50.87 -0.44
CA ARG A 7 25.34 -49.86 -1.18
C ARG A 7 24.96 -48.46 -0.71
N GLY A 8 25.95 -47.66 -0.28
CA GLY A 8 25.80 -46.20 -0.25
C GLY A 8 26.28 -45.43 0.99
N TYR A 9 27.46 -45.73 1.57
CA TYR A 9 28.12 -44.80 2.50
C TYR A 9 29.64 -44.85 2.29
N GLN A 10 30.15 -44.09 1.31
CA GLN A 10 31.60 -43.88 1.13
C GLN A 10 32.02 -42.44 0.80
N THR A 11 31.16 -41.44 0.96
CA THR A 11 31.52 -40.04 0.66
C THR A 11 31.93 -39.21 1.88
N THR A 12 31.75 -39.68 3.11
CA THR A 12 32.00 -38.86 4.32
C THR A 12 33.40 -38.99 4.92
N ARG A 13 34.27 -39.89 4.42
CA ARG A 13 35.61 -40.12 5.01
C ARG A 13 36.74 -39.28 4.41
N ARG A 14 36.51 -38.51 3.35
CA ARG A 14 37.57 -37.67 2.74
C ARG A 14 37.67 -36.24 3.30
N TYR A 15 36.68 -35.75 4.04
CA TYR A 15 36.72 -34.39 4.60
C TYR A 15 37.39 -34.27 5.97
N CYS A 16 37.54 -35.36 6.73
CA CYS A 16 38.16 -35.31 8.05
C CYS A 16 39.70 -35.43 8.06
N LEU A 17 40.34 -35.68 6.91
CA LEU A 17 41.79 -35.91 6.83
C LEU A 17 42.62 -34.72 6.32
N VAL A 18 41.99 -33.59 5.99
CA VAL A 18 42.68 -32.38 5.51
C VAL A 18 42.92 -31.36 6.63
N LEU A 19 42.33 -31.53 7.81
CA LEU A 19 42.41 -30.54 8.90
C LEU A 19 43.40 -30.86 10.03
N SER A 20 44.17 -31.95 9.93
CA SER A 20 45.13 -32.37 10.96
C SER A 20 46.56 -31.85 10.77
N LYS A 21 46.85 -31.06 9.73
CA LYS A 21 48.21 -30.58 9.41
C LYS A 21 48.42 -29.06 9.43
N ILE A 22 47.72 -28.33 10.30
CA ILE A 22 48.01 -26.91 10.54
C ILE A 22 48.36 -26.71 12.01
N GLU A 23 49.65 -26.59 12.29
CA GLU A 23 50.19 -26.20 13.59
C GLU A 23 50.01 -24.69 13.83
N LYS A 24 49.48 -24.39 15.02
CA LYS A 24 49.59 -23.20 15.90
C LYS A 24 50.04 -21.88 15.22
N PRO A 25 49.16 -20.85 15.10
CA PRO A 25 48.54 -20.21 16.27
C PRO A 25 47.11 -19.66 16.00
N LEU A 26 46.05 -20.47 16.02
CA LEU A 26 44.67 -19.97 15.78
C LEU A 26 43.59 -20.73 16.56
N GLN A 27 43.87 -21.15 17.81
CA GLN A 27 42.88 -21.86 18.63
C GLN A 27 41.72 -20.98 19.12
N LYS A 28 41.89 -19.65 19.19
CA LYS A 28 40.86 -18.73 19.74
C LYS A 28 39.70 -18.42 18.78
N HIS A 29 39.87 -18.62 17.47
CA HIS A 29 38.83 -18.31 16.46
C HIS A 29 38.01 -19.52 16.00
N ARG A 30 38.43 -20.75 16.37
CA ARG A 30 37.71 -21.98 15.98
C ARG A 30 36.33 -22.09 16.60
N TRP A 31 36.16 -21.67 17.85
CA TRP A 31 34.87 -21.71 18.54
C TRP A 31 33.87 -20.69 17.98
N CYS A 32 34.32 -19.49 17.61
CA CYS A 32 33.45 -18.48 17.00
C CYS A 32 32.95 -18.94 15.62
N VAL A 33 33.81 -19.51 14.77
CA VAL A 33 33.41 -19.98 13.43
C VAL A 33 32.46 -21.18 13.52
N LEU A 34 32.71 -22.12 14.44
CA LEU A 34 31.82 -23.27 14.65
C LEU A 34 30.46 -22.86 15.21
N VAL A 35 30.40 -21.90 16.14
CA VAL A 35 29.14 -21.40 16.70
C VAL A 35 28.35 -20.63 15.64
N VAL A 36 29.00 -19.76 14.85
CA VAL A 36 28.33 -19.03 13.76
C VAL A 36 27.79 -19.98 12.70
N PHE A 37 28.56 -21.00 12.30
CA PHE A 37 28.08 -22.01 11.34
C PHE A 37 26.94 -22.86 11.91
N SER A 38 27.00 -23.23 13.19
CA SER A 38 25.96 -24.04 13.83
C SER A 38 24.66 -23.26 14.01
N VAL A 39 24.73 -21.99 14.41
CA VAL A 39 23.55 -21.11 14.51
C VAL A 39 22.94 -20.85 13.13
N ALA A 40 23.75 -20.61 12.11
CA ALA A 40 23.28 -20.43 10.73
C ALA A 40 22.63 -21.72 10.18
N LEU A 41 23.22 -22.89 10.45
CA LEU A 41 22.69 -24.19 10.02
C LEU A 41 21.39 -24.54 10.75
N ILE A 42 21.31 -24.32 12.06
CA ILE A 42 20.08 -24.50 12.85
C ILE A 42 18.99 -23.56 12.34
N TYR A 43 19.31 -22.30 12.02
CA TYR A 43 18.36 -21.35 11.47
C TYR A 43 17.85 -21.76 10.07
N VAL A 44 18.71 -22.34 9.23
CA VAL A 44 18.33 -22.86 7.90
C VAL A 44 17.48 -24.13 8.02
N LEU A 45 17.80 -25.03 8.94
CA LEU A 45 17.05 -26.28 9.15
C LEU A 45 15.69 -26.02 9.81
N ALA A 46 15.61 -25.15 10.81
CA ALA A 46 14.35 -24.73 11.44
C ALA A 46 13.41 -24.00 10.46
N ARG A 47 13.94 -23.40 9.38
CA ARG A 47 13.13 -22.85 8.28
C ARG A 47 12.57 -23.93 7.36
N ARG A 48 13.20 -25.09 7.23
CA ARG A 48 12.74 -26.15 6.32
C ARG A 48 11.53 -26.89 6.88
N ASP A 49 11.48 -27.10 8.20
CA ASP A 49 10.41 -27.85 8.85
C ASP A 49 9.10 -27.05 9.02
N ASN A 50 9.14 -25.72 8.85
CA ASN A 50 7.97 -24.84 8.89
C ASN A 50 7.21 -24.75 7.55
N TYR A 51 7.61 -25.49 6.51
CA TYR A 51 6.94 -25.51 5.19
C TYR A 51 6.69 -26.93 4.68
N ALA A 52 6.50 -27.91 5.57
CA ALA A 52 5.89 -29.17 5.15
C ALA A 52 4.40 -28.90 4.90
N ASP A 53 3.98 -28.96 3.63
CA ASP A 53 2.58 -28.84 3.22
C ASP A 53 1.73 -29.89 3.96
N PRO A 54 0.60 -29.50 4.61
CA PRO A 54 -0.40 -30.49 4.97
C PRO A 54 -1.03 -31.06 3.69
N PRO A 55 -1.36 -32.36 3.65
CA PRO A 55 -2.00 -32.94 2.48
C PRO A 55 -3.36 -32.27 2.24
N ILE A 56 -3.54 -31.74 1.03
CA ILE A 56 -4.83 -31.26 0.55
C ILE A 56 -5.72 -32.48 0.33
N VAL A 57 -6.69 -32.68 1.22
CA VAL A 57 -7.82 -33.58 0.97
C VAL A 57 -8.77 -32.84 0.03
N THR A 58 -8.77 -33.19 -1.26
CA THR A 58 -9.84 -32.83 -2.18
C THR A 58 -10.96 -33.85 -2.01
N ASP A 59 -12.03 -33.45 -1.33
CA ASP A 59 -13.23 -34.28 -1.20
C ASP A 59 -14.09 -34.12 -2.46
N GLU A 60 -13.86 -35.00 -3.44
CA GLU A 60 -14.77 -35.26 -4.55
C GLU A 60 -15.54 -36.55 -4.26
N SER A 61 -16.80 -36.41 -3.83
CA SER A 61 -17.94 -37.35 -4.00
C SER A 61 -19.01 -37.00 -2.96
N ALA A 62 -20.31 -37.05 -3.18
CA ALA A 62 -21.15 -37.35 -4.32
C ALA A 62 -22.52 -36.72 -4.04
N ALA A 63 -23.17 -36.20 -5.08
CA ALA A 63 -24.61 -36.02 -5.09
C ALA A 63 -25.25 -37.36 -5.47
N THR A 64 -26.15 -37.91 -4.64
CA THR A 64 -27.46 -38.44 -5.05
C THR A 64 -28.27 -38.92 -3.84
N ALA A 65 -29.60 -38.81 -3.99
CA ALA A 65 -30.68 -39.45 -3.22
C ALA A 65 -31.24 -38.73 -1.96
N ARG A 66 -32.40 -38.09 -2.17
CA ARG A 66 -33.52 -38.04 -1.20
C ARG A 66 -34.24 -39.41 -1.24
N PRO A 67 -34.82 -39.92 -0.13
CA PRO A 67 -36.17 -39.47 0.28
C PRO A 67 -36.47 -39.41 1.80
N ARG A 68 -37.52 -38.62 2.08
CA ARG A 68 -38.48 -38.57 3.21
C ARG A 68 -38.17 -39.30 4.54
N GLY A 69 -38.33 -38.55 5.65
CA GLY A 69 -38.70 -39.10 6.96
C GLY A 69 -38.84 -38.00 8.02
N LYS A 70 -40.04 -37.83 8.58
CA LYS A 70 -40.30 -37.03 9.79
C LYS A 70 -39.74 -37.75 11.02
N ALA A 71 -39.10 -37.03 11.95
CA ALA A 71 -39.22 -37.27 13.39
C ALA A 71 -38.60 -36.13 14.20
N GLN A 72 -39.27 -35.77 15.27
CA GLN A 72 -38.83 -34.87 16.34
C GLN A 72 -37.58 -35.41 17.04
N GLY A 73 -36.72 -34.50 17.49
CA GLY A 73 -35.61 -34.84 18.38
C GLY A 73 -34.91 -33.57 18.85
N ALA A 74 -35.32 -33.07 20.01
CA ALA A 74 -34.55 -32.09 20.77
C ALA A 74 -33.19 -32.70 21.13
N MET A 75 -32.09 -32.01 20.79
CA MET A 75 -30.77 -32.41 21.23
C MET A 75 -30.02 -31.19 21.78
N THR A 76 -29.89 -31.22 23.10
CA THR A 76 -29.11 -30.35 23.96
C THR A 76 -27.63 -30.42 23.55
N ILE A 77 -27.04 -29.29 23.18
CA ILE A 77 -25.58 -29.18 22.99
C ILE A 77 -24.95 -28.96 24.37
N THR A 78 -24.29 -29.99 24.87
CA THR A 78 -23.39 -29.90 26.02
C THR A 78 -22.04 -29.37 25.57
N SER A 79 -21.69 -28.17 26.03
CA SER A 79 -20.35 -27.60 25.88
C SER A 79 -19.35 -28.39 26.72
N ARG A 80 -18.34 -29.00 26.08
CA ARG A 80 -17.13 -29.47 26.78
C ARG A 80 -16.20 -28.30 27.05
N PRO A 81 -15.53 -28.26 28.22
CA PRO A 81 -14.62 -27.18 28.59
C PRO A 81 -13.28 -27.30 27.85
N VAL A 82 -12.77 -26.16 27.41
CA VAL A 82 -11.40 -26.00 26.92
C VAL A 82 -10.45 -26.03 28.11
N ILE A 83 -9.51 -26.98 28.09
CA ILE A 83 -8.39 -27.07 29.01
C ILE A 83 -7.45 -25.91 28.71
N LYS A 84 -7.27 -24.99 29.66
CA LYS A 84 -6.20 -24.00 29.66
C LYS A 84 -4.90 -24.70 30.04
N HIS A 85 -3.90 -24.62 29.18
CA HIS A 85 -2.51 -24.81 29.61
C HIS A 85 -1.93 -23.44 29.96
N GLU A 86 -1.80 -23.20 31.26
CA GLU A 86 -0.90 -22.19 31.83
C GLU A 86 0.53 -22.71 31.70
N GLY A 87 1.44 -21.83 31.27
CA GLY A 87 2.85 -22.12 31.13
C GLY A 87 3.62 -20.81 30.99
N ASP A 88 4.05 -20.30 32.13
CA ASP A 88 5.00 -19.19 32.28
C ASP A 88 6.27 -19.39 31.44
N SER A 89 6.69 -18.33 30.75
CA SER A 89 8.11 -17.97 30.67
C SER A 89 8.26 -16.47 30.43
N THR A 90 8.18 -15.72 31.51
CA THR A 90 8.86 -14.42 31.62
C THR A 90 10.33 -14.68 31.86
N ASP A 91 11.17 -14.19 30.95
CA ASP A 91 12.48 -13.57 31.22
C ASP A 91 13.34 -13.71 29.97
N THR A 92 13.50 -12.61 29.22
CA THR A 92 14.77 -12.05 28.71
C THR A 92 14.40 -10.91 27.74
N VAL A 93 15.20 -9.85 27.74
CA VAL A 93 15.12 -8.60 26.94
C VAL A 93 14.46 -7.42 27.66
N ARG A 94 15.13 -6.97 28.73
CA ARG A 94 15.07 -5.61 29.25
C ARG A 94 16.38 -4.92 28.87
N ALA A 95 16.36 -4.12 27.81
CA ALA A 95 17.26 -2.99 27.54
C ALA A 95 16.99 -2.43 26.15
N ILE A 96 16.35 -1.25 26.07
CA ILE A 96 16.67 -0.11 25.20
C ILE A 96 15.66 1.01 25.52
N GLY A 97 16.18 2.06 26.14
CA GLY A 97 15.74 3.47 26.05
C GLY A 97 14.29 3.83 26.37
N GLU A 98 14.03 4.18 27.63
CA GLU A 98 12.89 5.03 28.01
C GLU A 98 13.11 6.44 27.41
N TYR A 99 12.20 6.85 26.54
CA TYR A 99 12.06 8.24 26.08
C TYR A 99 10.88 8.84 26.85
N ASP A 100 11.19 9.78 27.74
CA ASP A 100 10.26 10.45 28.64
C ASP A 100 9.24 11.30 27.83
N ARG A 101 7.97 10.86 27.85
CA ARG A 101 6.84 11.45 27.10
C ARG A 101 6.12 12.57 27.87
N GLU A 102 6.56 12.95 29.06
CA GLU A 102 5.80 13.89 29.90
C GLU A 102 6.11 15.38 29.67
N LYS A 103 7.07 15.75 28.81
CA LYS A 103 7.45 17.16 28.58
C LYS A 103 6.93 17.82 27.30
N ALA A 104 6.07 17.14 26.55
CA ALA A 104 5.48 17.68 25.32
C ALA A 104 4.35 18.74 25.48
N PRO A 105 3.60 18.87 26.60
CA PRO A 105 2.48 19.81 26.67
C PRO A 105 2.88 21.30 26.82
N ASP A 106 4.06 21.61 27.37
CA ASP A 106 4.37 22.98 27.81
C ASP A 106 4.85 23.93 26.69
N ILE A 107 5.28 23.38 25.55
CA ILE A 107 5.78 24.18 24.41
C ILE A 107 4.63 24.72 23.54
N MET A 108 3.49 24.02 23.48
CA MET A 108 2.35 24.43 22.66
C MET A 108 1.45 25.48 23.35
N ALA A 109 1.45 25.54 24.68
CA ALA A 109 0.70 26.56 25.42
C ALA A 109 1.31 27.97 25.32
N ALA A 110 2.62 28.07 25.02
CA ALA A 110 3.32 29.34 24.85
C ALA A 110 3.08 30.01 23.47
N LEU A 111 2.68 29.23 22.46
CA LEU A 111 2.46 29.72 21.09
C LEU A 111 1.03 30.20 20.81
N LEU A 112 0.08 29.94 21.71
CA LEU A 112 -1.35 30.26 21.53
C LEU A 112 -1.85 31.47 22.35
N LYS A 113 -0.96 32.21 23.01
CA LYS A 113 -1.33 33.30 23.93
C LYS A 113 -1.16 34.72 23.37
N GLY A 114 -1.16 34.87 22.04
CA GLY A 114 -0.86 36.14 21.38
C GLY A 114 -1.76 36.47 20.21
N ALA A 115 -3.08 36.42 20.39
CA ALA A 115 -4.05 37.11 19.53
C ALA A 115 -5.45 36.98 20.15
N ASP A 116 -5.89 38.01 20.88
CA ASP A 116 -7.25 38.55 20.79
C ASP A 116 -7.45 39.65 21.83
N ASP A 117 -7.66 40.88 21.35
CA ASP A 117 -8.44 41.89 22.06
C ASP A 117 -9.18 42.77 21.04
N SER A 118 -10.50 42.86 21.27
CA SER A 118 -11.48 43.80 20.71
C SER A 118 -11.92 43.62 19.23
N VAL A 119 -13.21 43.37 19.00
CA VAL A 119 -14.27 44.38 18.82
C VAL A 119 -15.64 43.67 18.91
N ALA A 120 -16.54 44.24 19.71
CA ALA A 120 -17.94 43.86 19.82
C ALA A 120 -18.83 44.77 18.96
N SER A 121 -19.79 44.19 18.24
CA SER A 121 -21.06 44.80 17.82
C SER A 121 -21.96 43.68 17.28
N ASP A 122 -22.92 43.19 18.05
CA ASP A 122 -24.32 43.65 18.08
C ASP A 122 -25.02 43.60 16.71
N THR A 123 -25.88 42.61 16.51
CA THR A 123 -27.06 42.73 15.63
C THR A 123 -28.09 41.64 15.94
N ARG A 124 -29.27 42.12 16.35
CA ARG A 124 -30.49 41.34 16.56
C ARG A 124 -31.04 40.83 15.22
N VAL A 125 -31.45 39.57 15.17
CA VAL A 125 -32.20 38.98 14.05
C VAL A 125 -33.69 38.99 14.35
N ARG A 126 -34.50 39.55 13.44
CA ARG A 126 -35.95 39.35 13.36
C ARG A 126 -36.26 38.25 12.33
N PRO A 127 -37.29 37.41 12.53
CA PRO A 127 -37.66 36.37 11.58
C PRO A 127 -38.75 36.85 10.60
N GLY A 128 -38.63 36.42 9.35
CA GLY A 128 -39.74 36.38 8.40
C GLY A 128 -39.44 37.05 7.06
N GLU A 129 -39.07 36.25 6.05
CA GLU A 129 -39.70 36.22 4.72
C GLU A 129 -38.97 35.22 3.78
N PRO A 130 -39.67 34.63 2.79
CA PRO A 130 -39.16 33.52 1.98
C PRO A 130 -38.34 34.01 0.78
N SER A 131 -37.10 33.52 0.63
CA SER A 131 -36.25 33.89 -0.51
C SER A 131 -36.50 33.00 -1.74
N THR A 132 -36.87 33.66 -2.82
CA THR A 132 -36.84 33.19 -4.21
C THR A 132 -35.47 32.64 -4.64
N LEU A 133 -35.49 31.50 -5.34
CA LEU A 133 -34.35 30.88 -6.01
C LEU A 133 -33.76 31.82 -7.08
N ILE A 134 -32.53 32.28 -6.86
CA ILE A 134 -31.69 32.93 -7.88
C ILE A 134 -30.64 31.92 -8.32
N HIS A 135 -30.65 31.56 -9.61
CA HIS A 135 -29.56 30.83 -10.26
C HIS A 135 -28.29 31.68 -10.22
N GLN A 136 -27.31 31.28 -9.41
CA GLN A 136 -25.96 31.82 -9.47
C GLN A 136 -25.09 30.96 -10.41
N THR A 137 -24.58 31.59 -11.47
CA THR A 137 -23.48 31.09 -12.31
C THR A 137 -22.19 30.97 -11.49
N PRO A 138 -21.28 30.02 -11.80
CA PRO A 138 -20.07 29.81 -11.02
C PRO A 138 -19.09 30.98 -11.21
N GLU A 139 -18.61 31.55 -10.11
CA GLU A 139 -17.55 32.55 -10.10
C GLU A 139 -16.26 32.01 -10.76
N LYS A 140 -15.65 32.85 -11.61
CA LYS A 140 -14.33 32.61 -12.20
C LYS A 140 -13.28 32.58 -11.08
N LEU A 141 -12.61 31.44 -10.91
CA LEU A 141 -11.36 31.34 -10.16
C LEU A 141 -10.33 32.36 -10.69
N PRO A 142 -9.65 33.13 -9.82
CA PRO A 142 -8.66 34.11 -10.24
C PRO A 142 -7.42 33.42 -10.84
N ALA A 143 -6.98 33.90 -12.00
CA ALA A 143 -5.71 33.50 -12.60
C ALA A 143 -4.55 34.11 -11.79
N LEU A 144 -3.82 33.26 -11.06
CA LEU A 144 -2.61 33.64 -10.33
C LEU A 144 -1.40 33.58 -11.27
N ASN A 145 -0.97 34.75 -11.75
CA ASN A 145 0.30 34.94 -12.45
C ASN A 145 1.42 35.14 -11.42
N ALA A 146 2.10 34.07 -11.01
CA ALA A 146 3.36 34.16 -10.27
C ALA A 146 4.53 34.37 -11.24
N LYS A 147 5.38 35.37 -10.99
CA LYS A 147 6.62 35.59 -11.76
C LYS A 147 7.64 34.48 -11.43
N PRO A 148 8.29 33.86 -12.44
CA PRO A 148 9.25 32.79 -12.21
C PRO A 148 10.57 33.35 -11.64
N ASP A 149 11.03 32.75 -10.54
CA ASP A 149 12.36 32.98 -9.98
C ASP A 149 13.39 32.12 -10.76
N GLN A 150 14.34 32.77 -11.44
CA GLN A 150 15.20 32.15 -12.46
C GLN A 150 16.38 31.32 -11.91
N LYS A 151 16.53 31.16 -10.59
CA LYS A 151 17.73 30.53 -10.01
C LYS A 151 17.62 29.06 -9.61
N SER A 152 16.46 28.42 -9.74
CA SER A 152 16.36 26.96 -9.59
C SER A 152 16.18 26.30 -10.95
N GLY A 153 17.11 25.44 -11.37
CA GLY A 153 17.07 24.67 -12.62
C GLY A 153 15.92 23.66 -12.76
N LEU A 154 14.82 23.80 -12.00
CA LEU A 154 13.54 23.21 -12.37
C LEU A 154 12.88 24.15 -13.40
N GLN A 155 12.94 23.77 -14.68
CA GLN A 155 12.16 24.44 -15.72
C GLN A 155 10.69 24.46 -15.31
N SER A 156 10.14 25.66 -15.17
CA SER A 156 8.73 25.90 -14.85
C SER A 156 7.83 25.58 -16.04
N SER A 157 6.72 24.90 -15.73
CA SER A 157 5.45 24.90 -16.44
C SER A 157 5.34 24.07 -17.72
N SER A 158 5.27 22.75 -17.57
CA SER A 158 4.27 22.02 -18.37
C SER A 158 2.89 22.46 -17.87
N ALA A 159 2.10 23.09 -18.74
CA ALA A 159 0.75 23.53 -18.41
C ALA A 159 -0.14 22.32 -18.11
N TYR A 160 -0.28 21.96 -16.84
CA TYR A 160 -1.26 20.97 -16.41
C TYR A 160 -2.66 21.58 -16.46
N ARG A 161 -3.64 20.79 -16.87
CA ARG A 161 -5.04 21.21 -16.90
C ARG A 161 -5.68 20.90 -15.57
N VAL A 162 -6.40 21.87 -15.02
CA VAL A 162 -7.32 21.65 -13.90
C VAL A 162 -8.65 21.19 -14.47
N ILE A 163 -9.05 19.97 -14.15
CA ILE A 163 -10.33 19.39 -14.53
C ILE A 163 -11.12 19.20 -13.23
N VAL A 164 -12.18 19.97 -13.06
CA VAL A 164 -13.10 19.81 -11.94
C VAL A 164 -14.17 18.81 -12.38
N ASN A 165 -14.15 17.60 -11.80
CA ASN A 165 -15.15 16.58 -12.10
C ASN A 165 -16.41 16.82 -11.25
N THR A 166 -16.21 17.03 -9.95
CA THR A 166 -17.21 17.48 -8.98
C THR A 166 -16.55 18.49 -8.04
N PRO A 167 -17.30 19.26 -7.22
CA PRO A 167 -16.69 20.12 -6.20
C PRO A 167 -15.73 19.38 -5.26
N CYS A 168 -15.96 18.07 -5.08
CA CYS A 168 -15.20 17.20 -4.21
C CYS A 168 -14.06 16.44 -4.92
N VAL A 169 -13.94 16.53 -6.26
CA VAL A 169 -12.92 15.83 -7.05
C VAL A 169 -12.26 16.79 -8.03
N VAL A 170 -11.02 17.17 -7.72
CA VAL A 170 -10.21 18.07 -8.55
C VAL A 170 -9.05 17.30 -9.15
N ILE A 171 -8.94 17.32 -10.48
CA ILE A 171 -7.93 16.56 -11.22
C ILE A 171 -6.92 17.55 -11.81
N LEU A 172 -5.64 17.31 -11.55
CA LEU A 172 -4.51 17.95 -12.21
C LEU A 172 -3.88 16.92 -13.15
N ALA A 173 -3.91 17.19 -14.46
CA ALA A 173 -3.37 16.27 -15.45
C ALA A 173 -2.57 16.98 -16.54
N GLY A 174 -1.42 16.39 -16.90
CA GLY A 174 -0.72 16.69 -18.14
C GLY A 174 -1.34 15.95 -19.35
N ASN A 175 -0.61 15.90 -20.47
CA ASN A 175 -1.02 15.12 -21.64
C ASN A 175 -1.09 13.62 -21.30
N GLN A 176 -2.30 13.05 -21.34
CA GLN A 176 -2.54 11.63 -21.07
C GLN A 176 -2.28 10.78 -22.31
N SER A 177 -1.12 10.14 -22.41
CA SER A 177 -0.78 9.22 -23.50
C SER A 177 -0.68 7.76 -23.07
N HIS A 178 -0.67 7.48 -21.77
CA HIS A 178 -0.48 6.12 -21.26
C HIS A 178 -1.74 5.27 -21.42
N LYS A 179 -1.53 3.99 -21.74
CA LYS A 179 -2.58 2.95 -21.74
C LYS A 179 -2.60 2.16 -20.42
N ARG A 180 -1.58 2.28 -19.58
CA ARG A 180 -1.45 1.53 -18.32
C ARG A 180 -1.18 2.53 -17.20
N TYR A 181 -1.90 2.42 -16.09
CA TYR A 181 -1.73 3.32 -14.95
C TYR A 181 -1.58 2.55 -13.65
N ALA A 182 -0.59 2.94 -12.84
CA ALA A 182 -0.52 2.58 -11.44
C ALA A 182 -1.34 3.56 -10.61
N VAL A 183 -2.13 3.05 -9.67
CA VAL A 183 -3.03 3.82 -8.82
C VAL A 183 -2.59 3.69 -7.38
N PHE A 184 -2.12 4.78 -6.80
CA PHE A 184 -1.73 4.85 -5.40
C PHE A 184 -2.19 6.16 -4.80
N SER A 185 -2.05 6.28 -3.49
CA SER A 185 -2.73 7.31 -2.72
C SER A 185 -1.92 7.76 -1.52
N ALA A 186 -2.21 8.99 -1.09
CA ALA A 186 -1.74 9.56 0.16
C ALA A 186 -2.86 10.41 0.78
N ASN A 187 -2.70 10.79 2.04
CA ASN A 187 -3.56 11.78 2.70
C ASN A 187 -2.74 13.02 3.08
N SER A 188 -3.42 14.15 3.21
CA SER A 188 -2.84 15.40 3.70
C SER A 188 -2.54 15.40 5.20
N ASP A 189 -3.14 14.46 5.94
CA ASP A 189 -3.11 14.46 7.40
C ASP A 189 -1.85 13.76 7.96
N ASP A 190 -1.04 13.15 7.10
CA ASP A 190 0.26 12.59 7.42
C ASP A 190 1.23 13.70 7.82
N LYS A 191 1.32 13.97 9.13
CA LYS A 191 2.16 15.02 9.72
C LYS A 191 3.64 14.89 9.38
N ASP A 192 4.11 13.68 9.09
CA ASP A 192 5.51 13.40 8.79
C ASP A 192 5.77 13.43 7.28
N TYR A 193 4.73 13.67 6.46
CA TYR A 193 4.79 13.66 5.00
C TYR A 193 5.46 12.42 4.44
N THR A 194 5.37 11.32 5.17
CA THR A 194 6.13 10.10 4.94
C THR A 194 5.78 9.50 3.59
N TYR A 195 4.48 9.36 3.33
CA TYR A 195 3.98 8.86 2.06
C TYR A 195 4.00 9.94 0.98
N ALA A 196 3.76 11.21 1.36
CA ALA A 196 3.78 12.33 0.43
C ALA A 196 5.15 12.48 -0.25
N PHE A 197 6.25 12.39 0.51
CA PHE A 197 7.60 12.48 -0.04
C PHE A 197 7.88 11.43 -1.13
N LEU A 198 7.26 10.25 -1.04
CA LEU A 198 7.46 9.14 -1.97
C LEU A 198 6.71 9.32 -3.30
N LEU A 199 5.65 10.13 -3.36
CA LEU A 199 4.78 10.26 -4.54
C LEU A 199 5.52 10.47 -5.87
N PRO A 200 6.47 11.43 -6.00
CA PRO A 200 7.19 11.60 -7.27
C PRO A 200 8.12 10.42 -7.58
N LEU A 201 8.76 9.83 -6.56
CA LEU A 201 9.67 8.70 -6.74
C LEU A 201 8.92 7.43 -7.17
N THR A 202 7.74 7.20 -6.59
CA THR A 202 6.84 6.10 -6.96
C THR A 202 6.25 6.30 -8.34
N THR A 203 5.95 7.55 -8.72
CA THR A 203 5.57 7.88 -10.10
C THR A 203 6.67 7.49 -11.09
N MET A 204 7.93 7.83 -10.79
CA MET A 204 9.06 7.46 -11.65
C MET A 204 9.28 5.95 -11.73
N SER A 205 9.14 5.23 -10.62
CA SER A 205 9.40 3.79 -10.60
C SER A 205 8.39 3.02 -11.47
N TRP A 206 7.12 3.43 -11.47
CA TRP A 206 6.10 2.90 -12.38
C TRP A 206 6.29 3.36 -13.82
N ARG A 207 6.67 4.62 -14.06
CA ARG A 207 6.95 5.14 -15.41
C ARG A 207 8.05 4.35 -16.11
N ARG A 208 9.10 3.97 -15.37
CA ARG A 208 10.22 3.17 -15.87
C ARG A 208 9.76 1.87 -16.54
N ILE A 209 8.71 1.24 -16.02
CA ILE A 209 8.18 -0.03 -16.55
C ILE A 209 6.94 0.18 -17.44
N GLY A 210 6.76 1.39 -17.98
CA GLY A 210 5.74 1.70 -18.98
C GLY A 210 4.36 2.06 -18.43
N TYR A 211 4.22 2.35 -17.13
CA TYR A 211 2.96 2.77 -16.51
C TYR A 211 2.94 4.28 -16.26
N GLY A 212 1.86 4.95 -16.64
CA GLY A 212 1.51 6.24 -16.06
C GLY A 212 1.14 6.08 -14.58
N SER A 213 0.93 7.18 -13.86
CA SER A 213 0.47 7.14 -12.47
C SER A 213 -0.77 7.99 -12.26
N ILE A 214 -1.71 7.46 -11.47
CA ILE A 214 -2.86 8.18 -10.92
C ILE A 214 -2.63 8.24 -9.41
N VAL A 215 -2.42 9.44 -8.91
CA VAL A 215 -2.12 9.71 -7.51
C VAL A 215 -3.35 10.33 -6.84
N LEU A 216 -4.01 9.58 -5.98
CA LEU A 216 -5.18 10.04 -5.22
C LEU A 216 -4.72 10.69 -3.92
N ILE A 217 -5.01 11.97 -3.74
CA ILE A 217 -4.68 12.73 -2.52
C ILE A 217 -5.98 13.02 -1.79
N VAL A 218 -6.13 12.46 -0.58
CA VAL A 218 -7.25 12.82 0.31
C VAL A 218 -6.91 14.12 1.03
N GLY A 219 -7.65 15.18 0.72
CA GLY A 219 -7.35 16.55 1.18
C GLY A 219 -7.74 17.59 0.12
N ARG A 220 -7.62 18.88 0.45
CA ARG A 220 -7.91 19.96 -0.50
C ARG A 220 -6.68 20.30 -1.32
N LEU A 221 -6.88 20.67 -2.59
CA LEU A 221 -5.80 21.17 -3.45
C LEU A 221 -5.13 22.40 -2.82
N GLN A 222 -5.93 23.28 -2.23
CA GLN A 222 -5.45 24.52 -1.63
C GLN A 222 -4.47 24.25 -0.48
N ASP A 223 -4.74 23.27 0.39
CA ASP A 223 -3.86 22.88 1.49
C ASP A 223 -2.49 22.39 0.99
N TRP A 224 -2.47 21.74 -0.18
CA TRP A 224 -1.23 21.31 -0.82
C TRP A 224 -0.48 22.43 -1.53
N ARG A 225 -1.18 23.46 -2.02
CA ARG A 225 -0.54 24.60 -2.70
C ARG A 225 0.00 25.64 -1.74
N ASP A 226 -0.72 25.89 -0.65
CA ASP A 226 -0.38 26.94 0.32
C ASP A 226 0.78 26.56 1.23
N VAL A 227 0.99 25.26 1.46
CA VAL A 227 2.12 24.77 2.23
C VAL A 227 3.31 24.54 1.29
N PRO A 228 4.43 25.29 1.42
CA PRO A 228 5.55 25.20 0.48
C PRO A 228 6.12 23.79 0.29
N LEU A 229 6.13 22.99 1.37
CA LEU A 229 6.61 21.61 1.37
C LEU A 229 5.76 20.71 0.47
N THR A 230 4.45 20.66 0.69
CA THR A 230 3.53 19.83 -0.08
C THR A 230 3.40 20.35 -1.51
N ASN A 231 3.51 21.66 -1.72
CA ASN A 231 3.50 22.24 -3.07
C ASN A 231 4.72 21.79 -3.87
N TYR A 232 5.91 21.77 -3.23
CA TYR A 232 7.12 21.24 -3.86
C TYR A 232 6.96 19.77 -4.26
N ILE A 233 6.40 18.93 -3.37
CA ILE A 233 6.12 17.52 -3.67
C ILE A 233 5.13 17.39 -4.83
N LEU A 234 4.06 18.20 -4.83
CA LEU A 234 3.03 18.19 -5.86
C LEU A 234 3.61 18.53 -7.24
N GLU A 235 4.35 19.63 -7.33
CA GLU A 235 4.99 20.08 -8.57
C GLU A 235 6.01 19.04 -9.06
N CYS A 236 6.80 18.44 -8.17
CA CYS A 236 7.66 17.32 -8.53
C CYS A 236 6.86 16.11 -9.03
N THR A 237 5.74 15.76 -8.41
CA THR A 237 4.89 14.63 -8.82
C THR A 237 4.28 14.87 -10.21
N LEU A 238 3.76 16.08 -10.46
CA LEU A 238 3.24 16.50 -11.76
C LEU A 238 4.33 16.52 -12.84
N SER A 239 5.54 16.97 -12.50
CA SER A 239 6.69 16.97 -13.43
C SER A 239 7.07 15.56 -13.90
N GLN A 240 6.71 14.52 -13.14
CA GLN A 240 6.92 13.13 -13.52
C GLN A 240 5.81 12.55 -14.42
N GLY A 241 4.80 13.35 -14.77
CA GLY A 241 3.71 12.97 -15.68
C GLY A 241 2.53 12.31 -14.98
N ALA A 242 2.41 12.42 -13.66
CA ALA A 242 1.28 11.90 -12.90
C ALA A 242 -0.02 12.64 -13.21
N ILE A 243 -1.14 11.91 -13.17
CA ILE A 243 -2.48 12.46 -12.96
C ILE A 243 -2.68 12.54 -11.45
N VAL A 244 -2.84 13.74 -10.89
CA VAL A 244 -3.08 13.93 -9.46
C VAL A 244 -4.55 14.25 -9.24
N VAL A 245 -5.21 13.51 -8.34
CA VAL A 245 -6.64 13.61 -8.08
C VAL A 245 -6.84 13.94 -6.60
N PHE A 246 -7.33 15.15 -6.32
CA PHE A 246 -7.68 15.59 -4.98
C PHE A 246 -9.11 15.16 -4.65
N LEU A 247 -9.23 14.42 -3.54
CA LEU A 247 -10.47 13.95 -2.94
C LEU A 247 -10.80 14.87 -1.77
N GLN A 248 -11.57 15.92 -2.06
CA GLN A 248 -11.86 17.02 -1.15
C GLN A 248 -13.17 16.77 -0.38
N GLY A 249 -13.30 17.38 0.79
CA GLY A 249 -14.54 17.32 1.58
C GLY A 249 -14.73 16.03 2.37
N ALA A 250 -13.69 15.21 2.52
CA ALA A 250 -13.73 14.06 3.41
C ALA A 250 -14.08 14.50 4.85
N ALA A 251 -15.08 13.87 5.46
CA ALA A 251 -15.38 14.08 6.87
C ALA A 251 -14.15 13.80 7.75
N ALA A 252 -14.00 14.60 8.82
CA ALA A 252 -12.88 14.47 9.75
C ALA A 252 -12.77 13.02 10.28
N GLY A 253 -11.57 12.46 10.25
CA GLY A 253 -11.30 11.08 10.69
C GLY A 253 -11.39 10.01 9.61
N ASN A 254 -11.95 10.30 8.43
CA ASN A 254 -12.03 9.35 7.32
C ASN A 254 -10.83 9.38 6.38
N SER A 255 -9.89 10.32 6.56
CA SER A 255 -8.77 10.54 5.64
C SER A 255 -7.88 9.30 5.48
N VAL A 256 -7.55 8.62 6.59
CA VAL A 256 -6.76 7.39 6.59
C VAL A 256 -7.49 6.27 5.85
N MET A 257 -8.77 6.07 6.13
CA MET A 257 -9.60 5.05 5.47
C MET A 257 -9.68 5.32 3.97
N LEU A 258 -10.06 6.55 3.59
CA LEU A 258 -10.18 6.97 2.20
C LEU A 258 -8.84 6.87 1.47
N SER A 259 -7.73 7.17 2.13
CA SER A 259 -6.42 7.02 1.50
C SER A 259 -6.13 5.56 1.16
N GLN A 260 -6.64 4.58 1.90
CA GLN A 260 -6.47 3.18 1.55
C GLN A 260 -7.48 2.73 0.48
N THR A 261 -8.76 3.06 0.67
CA THR A 261 -9.87 2.51 -0.13
C THR A 261 -10.08 3.21 -1.47
N SER A 262 -9.73 4.49 -1.60
CA SER A 262 -10.03 5.30 -2.80
C SER A 262 -9.43 4.73 -4.10
N ARG A 263 -8.32 4.00 -4.02
CA ARG A 263 -7.65 3.36 -5.16
C ARG A 263 -8.55 2.40 -5.94
N LEU A 264 -9.49 1.75 -5.25
CA LEU A 264 -10.51 0.88 -5.87
C LEU A 264 -11.45 1.64 -6.81
N PHE A 265 -11.57 2.96 -6.65
CA PHE A 265 -12.52 3.79 -7.39
C PHE A 265 -11.87 4.72 -8.40
N ALA A 266 -10.57 4.63 -8.66
CA ALA A 266 -9.90 5.49 -9.65
C ALA A 266 -10.56 5.43 -11.02
N ALA A 267 -11.06 4.26 -11.45
CA ALA A 267 -11.79 4.10 -12.71
C ALA A 267 -13.12 4.87 -12.77
N ALA A 268 -13.74 5.15 -11.62
CA ALA A 268 -14.96 5.96 -11.51
C ALA A 268 -14.65 7.46 -11.39
N LEU A 269 -13.57 7.81 -10.69
CA LEU A 269 -13.22 9.19 -10.36
C LEU A 269 -12.48 9.93 -11.48
N VAL A 270 -11.73 9.20 -12.30
CA VAL A 270 -10.91 9.76 -13.39
C VAL A 270 -11.59 9.49 -14.73
N PRO A 271 -11.73 10.51 -15.61
CA PRO A 271 -12.36 10.37 -16.93
C PRO A 271 -11.41 9.66 -17.92
N LEU A 272 -11.12 8.39 -17.64
CA LEU A 272 -10.31 7.53 -18.51
C LEU A 272 -11.17 6.92 -19.61
N ASN A 273 -10.56 6.75 -20.78
CA ASN A 273 -11.16 6.05 -21.90
C ASN A 273 -11.47 4.60 -21.53
N ASP A 274 -12.70 4.17 -21.84
CA ASP A 274 -13.19 2.83 -21.54
C ASP A 274 -12.80 1.82 -22.63
N THR A 275 -11.50 1.74 -22.92
CA THR A 275 -10.99 0.80 -23.92
C THR A 275 -10.47 -0.46 -23.23
N SER A 276 -10.55 -1.60 -23.92
CA SER A 276 -9.90 -2.85 -23.48
C SER A 276 -8.38 -2.74 -23.32
N GLN A 277 -7.79 -1.65 -23.81
CA GLN A 277 -6.37 -1.37 -23.73
C GLN A 277 -5.99 -0.55 -22.50
N THR A 278 -6.95 0.13 -21.86
CA THR A 278 -6.69 0.99 -20.70
C THR A 278 -6.81 0.17 -19.42
N VAL A 279 -5.67 -0.06 -18.77
CA VAL A 279 -5.56 -0.91 -17.57
C VAL A 279 -5.09 -0.13 -16.36
N LEU A 280 -5.63 -0.49 -15.21
CA LEU A 280 -5.24 0.04 -13.91
C LEU A 280 -4.64 -1.08 -13.07
N VAL A 281 -3.50 -0.79 -12.43
CA VAL A 281 -2.95 -1.59 -11.34
C VAL A 281 -3.02 -0.79 -10.05
N THR A 282 -3.66 -1.32 -9.03
CA THR A 282 -3.63 -0.72 -7.69
C THR A 282 -2.26 -0.94 -7.06
N SER A 283 -1.76 0.04 -6.29
CA SER A 283 -0.46 0.00 -5.62
C SER A 283 -0.44 0.86 -4.35
N ASP A 284 0.52 0.64 -3.45
CA ASP A 284 0.81 1.54 -2.34
C ASP A 284 1.83 2.61 -2.79
N ALA A 285 1.83 3.76 -2.12
CA ALA A 285 2.79 4.84 -2.41
C ALA A 285 4.24 4.47 -2.07
N ASP A 286 4.49 3.39 -1.32
CA ASP A 286 5.80 2.88 -0.94
C ASP A 286 6.15 1.53 -1.59
N ILE A 287 5.42 1.10 -2.63
CA ILE A 287 5.75 -0.10 -3.40
C ILE A 287 6.34 0.28 -4.76
N TRP A 288 7.60 -0.05 -4.98
CA TRP A 288 8.31 0.24 -6.24
C TRP A 288 8.53 -1.03 -7.05
N PRO A 289 8.07 -1.10 -8.32
CA PRO A 289 8.34 -2.24 -9.18
C PRO A 289 9.82 -2.28 -9.56
N VAL A 290 10.44 -3.45 -9.42
CA VAL A 290 11.83 -3.72 -9.81
C VAL A 290 11.87 -4.52 -11.12
N ASP A 291 11.08 -5.57 -11.22
CA ASP A 291 10.96 -6.42 -12.41
C ASP A 291 9.73 -6.04 -13.24
N GLU A 292 9.95 -5.56 -14.47
CA GLU A 292 8.87 -5.25 -15.40
C GLU A 292 8.03 -6.49 -15.74
N HIS A 293 8.63 -7.67 -15.84
CA HIS A 293 7.96 -8.88 -16.34
C HIS A 293 6.78 -9.30 -15.47
N LEU A 294 6.86 -9.07 -14.14
CA LEU A 294 5.73 -9.35 -13.23
C LEU A 294 4.50 -8.48 -13.57
N TYR A 295 4.74 -7.28 -14.08
CA TYR A 295 3.74 -6.27 -14.41
C TYR A 295 3.45 -6.18 -15.91
N THR A 296 4.09 -6.99 -16.75
CA THR A 296 3.74 -7.08 -18.16
C THR A 296 2.34 -7.69 -18.30
N ILE A 297 1.47 -6.91 -18.91
CA ILE A 297 0.10 -7.28 -19.25
C ILE A 297 0.05 -7.58 -20.75
N GLU A 298 -0.45 -8.75 -21.10
CA GLU A 298 -0.75 -9.12 -22.49
C GLU A 298 -1.73 -8.11 -23.10
N SER A 299 -1.53 -7.80 -24.38
CA SER A 299 -2.51 -7.02 -25.13
C SER A 299 -3.84 -7.78 -25.13
N ASN A 300 -4.91 -7.15 -24.63
CA ASN A 300 -6.25 -7.72 -24.40
C ASN A 300 -6.37 -8.58 -23.13
N ILE A 301 -6.16 -7.98 -21.96
CA ILE A 301 -6.57 -8.63 -20.70
C ILE A 301 -8.09 -8.89 -20.74
N THR A 302 -8.46 -10.15 -20.56
CA THR A 302 -9.86 -10.59 -20.40
C THR A 302 -10.18 -10.95 -18.95
N SER A 303 -9.16 -11.07 -18.09
CA SER A 303 -9.29 -11.46 -16.69
C SER A 303 -8.64 -10.45 -15.74
N VAL A 304 -9.21 -10.32 -14.55
CA VAL A 304 -8.57 -9.59 -13.45
C VAL A 304 -7.36 -10.38 -12.98
N ARG A 305 -6.21 -9.74 -12.80
CA ARG A 305 -5.02 -10.39 -12.21
C ARG A 305 -4.80 -9.84 -10.80
N SER A 306 -4.86 -10.71 -9.80
CA SER A 306 -4.45 -10.37 -8.44
C SER A 306 -3.07 -10.97 -8.20
N ILE A 307 -2.06 -10.10 -8.18
CA ILE A 307 -0.67 -10.50 -7.95
C ILE A 307 -0.42 -10.56 -6.45
N ASN A 308 0.38 -11.54 -6.04
CA ASN A 308 0.64 -11.84 -4.63
C ASN A 308 -0.62 -12.30 -3.87
N ALA A 309 -1.55 -12.96 -4.57
CA ALA A 309 -2.87 -13.33 -4.04
C ALA A 309 -2.87 -14.34 -2.87
N PHE A 310 -1.70 -14.72 -2.36
CA PHE A 310 -1.52 -15.72 -1.29
C PHE A 310 -0.69 -15.19 -0.11
N CYS A 311 -0.37 -13.89 -0.07
CA CYS A 311 0.42 -13.35 1.04
C CYS A 311 -0.39 -13.06 2.29
N CYS A 312 -1.68 -12.80 2.13
CA CYS A 312 -2.57 -12.47 3.22
C CYS A 312 -3.32 -13.73 3.67
N GLY A 313 -3.76 -13.73 4.93
CA GLY A 313 -4.58 -14.80 5.48
C GLY A 313 -6.01 -14.79 4.96
N GLU A 314 -6.90 -15.35 5.75
CA GLU A 314 -8.33 -15.39 5.46
C GLU A 314 -9.09 -14.49 6.44
N PHE A 315 -10.29 -14.06 6.04
CA PHE A 315 -11.20 -13.31 6.90
C PHE A 315 -12.63 -13.87 6.81
N LEU A 316 -13.37 -13.76 7.91
CA LEU A 316 -14.77 -14.17 7.97
C LEU A 316 -15.67 -12.99 7.62
N HIS A 317 -16.58 -13.17 6.67
CA HIS A 317 -17.59 -12.18 6.32
C HIS A 317 -18.94 -12.84 6.05
N ARG A 318 -19.99 -12.43 6.79
CA ARG A 318 -21.35 -12.99 6.70
C ARG A 318 -21.37 -14.53 6.73
N GLY A 319 -20.59 -15.13 7.63
CA GLY A 319 -20.53 -16.58 7.81
C GLY A 319 -19.71 -17.34 6.77
N HIS A 320 -19.04 -16.65 5.85
CA HIS A 320 -18.18 -17.25 4.83
C HIS A 320 -16.72 -16.81 5.00
N THR A 321 -15.80 -17.75 4.82
CA THR A 321 -14.37 -17.46 4.81
C THR A 321 -13.94 -17.02 3.43
N TYR A 322 -13.26 -15.88 3.36
CA TYR A 322 -12.71 -15.32 2.13
C TYR A 322 -11.20 -15.22 2.28
N ARG A 323 -10.49 -15.48 1.19
CA ARG A 323 -9.07 -15.12 1.13
C ARG A 323 -8.95 -13.62 1.04
N MET A 324 -8.15 -13.02 1.93
CA MET A 324 -7.79 -11.62 1.82
C MET A 324 -6.80 -11.44 0.66
N LEU A 325 -7.09 -10.53 -0.26
CA LEU A 325 -6.22 -10.23 -1.39
C LEU A 325 -5.50 -8.90 -1.12
N PRO A 326 -4.17 -8.83 -1.27
CA PRO A 326 -3.46 -7.56 -1.11
C PRO A 326 -3.90 -6.58 -2.20
N LEU A 327 -4.20 -5.35 -1.82
CA LEU A 327 -4.58 -4.32 -2.79
C LEU A 327 -3.38 -3.80 -3.59
N THR A 328 -2.14 -4.11 -3.19
CA THR A 328 -0.93 -3.53 -3.79
C THR A 328 -0.67 -3.90 -5.24
N ASN A 329 -1.38 -4.88 -5.82
CA ASN A 329 -1.12 -5.36 -7.17
C ASN A 329 -2.34 -6.02 -7.85
N ILE A 330 -3.52 -5.38 -7.81
CA ILE A 330 -4.70 -5.86 -8.54
C ILE A 330 -4.80 -5.12 -9.87
N VAL A 331 -4.82 -5.88 -10.96
CA VAL A 331 -4.80 -5.40 -12.33
C VAL A 331 -6.12 -5.72 -13.02
N ALA A 332 -6.77 -4.72 -13.61
CA ALA A 332 -7.92 -4.92 -14.50
C ALA A 332 -8.05 -3.78 -15.51
N THR A 333 -8.88 -3.95 -16.54
CA THR A 333 -9.26 -2.84 -17.43
C THR A 333 -10.10 -1.80 -16.67
N VAL A 334 -10.13 -0.56 -17.17
CA VAL A 334 -11.05 0.48 -16.67
C VAL A 334 -12.52 -0.01 -16.70
N ALA A 335 -12.92 -0.67 -17.79
CA ALA A 335 -14.25 -1.26 -17.95
C ALA A 335 -14.57 -2.22 -16.80
N THR A 336 -13.66 -3.17 -16.56
CA THR A 336 -13.81 -4.20 -15.53
C THR A 336 -13.88 -3.57 -14.14
N TRP A 337 -13.02 -2.60 -13.81
CA TRP A 337 -13.10 -1.88 -12.54
C TRP A 337 -14.44 -1.19 -12.35
N ARG A 338 -14.96 -0.49 -13.36
CA ARG A 338 -16.29 0.12 -13.31
C ARG A 338 -17.40 -0.90 -13.11
N MET A 339 -17.29 -2.08 -13.73
CA MET A 339 -18.25 -3.16 -13.54
C MET A 339 -18.20 -3.73 -12.12
N LEU A 340 -17.00 -3.98 -11.56
CA LEU A 340 -16.82 -4.44 -10.18
C LEU A 340 -17.45 -3.47 -9.18
N ILE A 341 -17.25 -2.16 -9.37
CA ILE A 341 -17.89 -1.13 -8.54
C ILE A 341 -19.42 -1.15 -8.72
N ARG A 342 -19.93 -1.35 -9.95
CA ARG A 342 -21.38 -1.38 -10.20
C ARG A 342 -22.09 -2.57 -9.56
N GLN A 343 -21.38 -3.66 -9.25
CA GLN A 343 -21.98 -4.84 -8.60
C GLN A 343 -22.57 -4.55 -7.22
N LYS A 344 -22.10 -3.51 -6.50
CA LYS A 344 -22.60 -3.16 -5.16
C LYS A 344 -23.19 -1.75 -5.07
N GLY A 345 -23.43 -1.07 -6.19
CA GLY A 345 -24.15 0.20 -6.23
C GLY A 345 -23.73 1.13 -7.36
N ALA A 346 -24.10 2.41 -7.22
CA ALA A 346 -23.69 3.44 -8.15
C ALA A 346 -22.17 3.71 -8.09
N LEU A 347 -21.61 4.21 -9.18
CA LEU A 347 -20.22 4.64 -9.24
C LEU A 347 -20.01 5.85 -8.30
N PRO A 348 -19.07 5.80 -7.36
CA PRO A 348 -18.76 6.94 -6.50
C PRO A 348 -18.23 8.12 -7.29
N SER A 349 -18.68 9.32 -6.94
CA SER A 349 -18.31 10.59 -7.57
C SER A 349 -17.60 11.56 -6.61
N CYS A 350 -17.61 11.26 -5.31
CA CYS A 350 -16.98 12.03 -4.25
C CYS A 350 -16.54 11.13 -3.08
N PRO A 351 -15.80 11.66 -2.08
CA PRO A 351 -15.39 10.87 -0.90
C PRO A 351 -16.55 10.31 -0.08
N ASP A 352 -17.63 11.07 0.09
CA ASP A 352 -18.79 10.62 0.85
C ASP A 352 -19.49 9.43 0.19
N ASP A 353 -19.53 9.40 -1.15
CA ASP A 353 -20.04 8.24 -1.88
C ASP A 353 -19.20 7.00 -1.61
N ILE A 354 -17.87 7.14 -1.49
CA ILE A 354 -16.95 6.04 -1.16
C ILE A 354 -17.22 5.54 0.26
N VAL A 355 -17.33 6.45 1.23
CA VAL A 355 -17.66 6.09 2.62
C VAL A 355 -19.02 5.38 2.68
N ALA A 356 -20.04 5.91 2.02
CA ALA A 356 -21.37 5.33 1.96
C ALA A 356 -21.35 3.95 1.26
N TYR A 357 -20.53 3.79 0.22
CA TYR A 357 -20.32 2.52 -0.46
C TYR A 357 -19.78 1.45 0.50
N PHE A 358 -18.76 1.77 1.27
CA PHE A 358 -18.20 0.86 2.27
C PHE A 358 -19.17 0.61 3.43
N ALA A 359 -19.92 1.62 3.87
CA ALA A 359 -20.90 1.49 4.95
C ALA A 359 -22.05 0.54 4.59
N ARG A 360 -22.40 0.39 3.30
CA ARG A 360 -23.38 -0.64 2.88
C ARG A 360 -22.89 -2.06 3.13
N GLU A 361 -21.59 -2.30 2.99
CA GLU A 361 -21.03 -3.65 3.13
C GLU A 361 -20.56 -3.96 4.56
N PHE A 362 -19.92 -2.99 5.21
CA PHE A 362 -19.28 -3.14 6.53
C PHE A 362 -19.98 -2.36 7.66
N GLY A 363 -21.10 -1.69 7.39
CA GLY A 363 -21.86 -0.95 8.39
C GLY A 363 -21.07 0.17 9.05
N GLU A 364 -21.17 0.26 10.38
CA GLU A 364 -20.48 1.28 11.19
C GLU A 364 -18.96 1.20 11.14
N LEU A 365 -18.37 0.05 10.78
CA LEU A 365 -16.92 -0.08 10.66
C LEU A 365 -16.35 0.91 9.64
N ALA A 366 -17.06 1.15 8.54
CA ALA A 366 -16.67 2.07 7.49
C ALA A 366 -16.76 3.56 7.88
N ARG A 367 -17.53 3.88 8.92
CA ARG A 367 -17.75 5.26 9.40
C ARG A 367 -16.82 5.63 10.55
N ARG A 368 -16.15 4.64 11.14
CA ARG A 368 -15.22 4.86 12.25
C ARG A 368 -13.86 5.27 11.70
N GLY A 369 -13.18 6.15 12.45
CA GLY A 369 -11.80 6.49 12.17
C GLY A 369 -10.92 5.23 12.13
N VAL A 370 -10.11 5.11 11.09
CA VAL A 370 -9.18 4.00 10.91
C VAL A 370 -7.84 4.35 11.53
N ARG A 371 -7.28 3.41 12.30
CA ARG A 371 -5.92 3.51 12.86
C ARG A 371 -5.07 2.38 12.31
N LYS A 372 -3.82 2.71 12.00
CA LYS A 372 -2.87 1.78 11.35
C LYS A 372 -2.65 0.53 12.19
N GLY A 373 -3.04 -0.62 11.65
CA GLY A 373 -2.86 -1.94 12.27
C GLY A 373 -3.68 -2.19 13.54
N GLU A 374 -4.52 -1.24 13.98
CA GLU A 374 -5.22 -1.33 15.27
C GLU A 374 -6.67 -1.84 15.14
N ASN A 375 -7.30 -1.73 13.97
CA ASN A 375 -8.68 -2.16 13.79
C ASN A 375 -8.94 -2.86 12.44
N GLU A 376 -10.02 -3.63 12.38
CA GLU A 376 -10.50 -4.30 11.14
C GLU A 376 -10.73 -3.30 9.99
N GLY A 377 -10.96 -2.03 10.34
CA GLY A 377 -11.11 -0.94 9.40
C GLY A 377 -9.88 -0.72 8.51
N TRP A 378 -8.69 -1.09 9.01
CA TRP A 378 -7.43 -0.99 8.28
C TRP A 378 -7.39 -1.85 7.01
N PHE A 379 -8.04 -3.02 7.00
CA PHE A 379 -8.01 -3.95 5.87
C PHE A 379 -9.25 -3.88 4.98
N MET A 380 -10.09 -2.86 5.14
CA MET A 380 -11.37 -2.76 4.43
C MET A 380 -11.20 -2.79 2.91
N ASP A 381 -10.17 -2.15 2.39
CA ASP A 381 -9.88 -2.11 0.95
C ASP A 381 -9.56 -3.52 0.40
N GLN A 382 -8.76 -4.30 1.13
CA GLN A 382 -8.45 -5.70 0.83
C GLN A 382 -9.69 -6.59 0.96
N HIS A 383 -10.49 -6.42 2.02
CA HIS A 383 -11.73 -7.17 2.20
C HIS A 383 -12.71 -6.91 1.05
N MET A 384 -12.94 -5.64 0.71
CA MET A 384 -13.86 -5.27 -0.39
C MET A 384 -13.40 -5.82 -1.73
N ALA A 385 -12.11 -5.68 -2.06
CA ALA A 385 -11.55 -6.25 -3.29
C ALA A 385 -11.72 -7.77 -3.34
N SER A 386 -11.50 -8.46 -2.22
CA SER A 386 -11.67 -9.91 -2.12
C SER A 386 -13.12 -10.35 -2.37
N LEU A 387 -14.08 -9.63 -1.78
CA LEU A 387 -15.51 -9.86 -2.00
C LEU A 387 -15.89 -9.65 -3.47
N TRP A 388 -15.45 -8.54 -4.07
CA TRP A 388 -15.71 -8.26 -5.49
C TRP A 388 -15.16 -9.34 -6.41
N LEU A 389 -13.92 -9.79 -6.19
CA LEU A 389 -13.32 -10.79 -7.08
C LEU A 389 -13.93 -12.18 -6.90
N VAL A 390 -14.35 -12.57 -5.70
CA VAL A 390 -15.11 -13.82 -5.51
C VAL A 390 -16.47 -13.75 -6.22
N ASP A 391 -17.20 -12.65 -6.10
CA ASP A 391 -18.47 -12.47 -6.78
C ASP A 391 -18.29 -12.39 -8.31
N TRP A 392 -17.23 -11.76 -8.79
CA TRP A 392 -16.87 -11.73 -10.20
C TRP A 392 -16.60 -13.12 -10.76
N LYS A 393 -15.82 -13.96 -10.05
CA LYS A 393 -15.59 -15.37 -10.42
C LYS A 393 -16.88 -16.17 -10.48
N ARG A 394 -17.79 -15.98 -9.53
CA ARG A 394 -19.10 -16.66 -9.52
C ARG A 394 -19.94 -16.30 -10.74
N GLN A 395 -19.88 -15.04 -11.19
CA GLN A 395 -20.67 -14.54 -12.32
C GLN A 395 -20.05 -14.84 -13.69
N HIS A 396 -18.72 -14.78 -13.81
CA HIS A 396 -18.01 -14.84 -15.10
C HIS A 396 -17.14 -16.09 -15.26
N GLY A 397 -17.20 -17.03 -14.31
CA GLY A 397 -16.42 -18.26 -14.32
C GLY A 397 -15.03 -18.12 -13.68
N ASN A 398 -14.40 -19.27 -13.39
CA ASN A 398 -13.16 -19.32 -12.62
C ASN A 398 -11.96 -18.64 -13.30
N GLU A 399 -11.92 -18.66 -14.64
CA GLU A 399 -10.83 -18.07 -15.44
C GLU A 399 -10.91 -16.54 -15.53
N SER A 400 -12.02 -15.93 -15.09
CA SER A 400 -12.21 -14.48 -15.11
C SER A 400 -11.32 -13.74 -14.10
N VAL A 401 -10.73 -14.45 -13.13
CA VAL A 401 -9.75 -13.92 -12.17
C VAL A 401 -8.57 -14.87 -12.05
N ARG A 402 -7.39 -14.37 -12.41
CA ARG A 402 -6.11 -15.07 -12.29
C ARG A 402 -5.38 -14.65 -11.03
N TYR A 403 -5.22 -15.61 -10.10
CA TYR A 403 -4.41 -15.43 -8.90
C TYR A 403 -2.95 -15.76 -9.20
N VAL A 404 -2.03 -14.82 -8.98
CA VAL A 404 -0.60 -15.04 -9.16
C VAL A 404 0.06 -15.20 -7.79
N ARG A 405 0.66 -16.36 -7.55
CA ARG A 405 1.45 -16.64 -6.35
C ARG A 405 2.81 -15.96 -6.43
N ARG A 406 3.29 -15.45 -5.29
CA ARG A 406 4.64 -14.91 -5.11
C ARG A 406 5.25 -15.47 -3.83
N ASP A 407 6.58 -15.52 -3.79
CA ASP A 407 7.34 -15.77 -2.57
C ASP A 407 7.95 -14.45 -2.12
N ILE A 408 7.13 -13.63 -1.46
CA ILE A 408 7.54 -12.29 -1.00
C ILE A 408 8.69 -12.30 -0.01
N ALA A 409 8.94 -13.42 0.67
CA ALA A 409 10.08 -13.56 1.56
C ALA A 409 11.41 -13.64 0.79
N ARG A 410 11.36 -13.97 -0.51
CA ARG A 410 12.52 -14.07 -1.41
C ARG A 410 12.56 -12.97 -2.46
N ASP A 411 11.40 -12.60 -3.00
CA ASP A 411 11.29 -11.81 -4.22
C ASP A 411 10.92 -10.33 -3.99
N ARG A 412 10.74 -9.91 -2.72
CA ARG A 412 10.50 -8.52 -2.32
C ARG A 412 11.51 -8.07 -1.28
N ILE A 413 12.04 -6.85 -1.43
CA ILE A 413 12.69 -6.17 -0.29
C ILE A 413 11.58 -5.59 0.57
N ASP A 414 11.38 -6.14 1.76
CA ASP A 414 10.42 -5.59 2.72
C ASP A 414 11.08 -4.57 3.66
N SER A 415 10.29 -3.62 4.14
CA SER A 415 10.72 -2.55 5.05
C SER A 415 11.39 -3.09 6.33
N ASN A 416 10.90 -4.23 6.84
CA ASN A 416 11.45 -4.91 8.02
C ASN A 416 12.73 -5.73 7.74
N ARG A 417 13.09 -5.93 6.47
CA ARG A 417 14.23 -6.75 6.01
C ARG A 417 14.98 -6.05 4.89
N TRP A 418 15.26 -4.77 5.08
CA TRP A 418 15.87 -3.93 4.05
C TRP A 418 17.38 -4.16 3.90
N PHE A 419 17.73 -5.16 3.09
CA PHE A 419 19.09 -5.52 2.69
C PHE A 419 19.23 -5.46 1.16
N PRO A 420 19.64 -4.31 0.60
CA PRO A 420 19.66 -4.10 -0.86
C PRO A 420 20.82 -4.81 -1.56
N TYR A 421 21.46 -5.80 -0.95
CA TYR A 421 22.59 -6.53 -1.57
C TYR A 421 22.14 -7.82 -2.25
N VAL A 422 20.90 -8.28 -1.99
CA VAL A 422 20.30 -9.48 -2.59
C VAL A 422 19.33 -9.04 -3.67
N ILE A 423 19.88 -8.50 -4.76
CA ILE A 423 19.08 -7.78 -5.77
C ILE A 423 18.60 -8.64 -6.95
N ARG A 424 19.30 -9.72 -7.30
CA ARG A 424 19.16 -10.35 -8.63
C ARG A 424 17.77 -10.87 -8.98
N ASP A 425 16.95 -11.24 -7.99
CA ASP A 425 15.64 -11.87 -8.21
C ASP A 425 14.45 -11.02 -7.69
N LEU A 426 14.69 -9.75 -7.39
CA LEU A 426 13.66 -8.87 -6.84
C LEU A 426 12.62 -8.49 -7.88
N LYS A 427 11.35 -8.58 -7.48
CA LYS A 427 10.20 -8.17 -8.30
C LYS A 427 9.70 -6.78 -7.93
N ASP A 428 9.68 -6.47 -6.65
CA ASP A 428 9.34 -5.15 -6.13
C ASP A 428 10.07 -4.87 -4.80
N ALA A 429 9.94 -3.64 -4.31
CA ALA A 429 10.47 -3.21 -3.03
C ALA A 429 9.42 -2.40 -2.26
N HIS A 430 9.26 -2.71 -0.98
CA HIS A 430 8.44 -1.97 -0.03
C HIS A 430 9.33 -0.97 0.72
N VAL A 431 9.41 0.23 0.16
CA VAL A 431 10.40 1.26 0.49
C VAL A 431 10.28 1.72 1.92
N LEU A 432 11.44 1.91 2.56
CA LEU A 432 11.52 2.46 3.90
C LEU A 432 10.87 3.83 3.97
N LEU A 433 9.93 3.98 4.91
CA LEU A 433 9.34 5.25 5.33
C LEU A 433 10.42 6.26 5.78
N VAL A 434 10.07 7.54 5.82
CA VAL A 434 10.95 8.69 6.13
C VAL A 434 12.21 8.71 5.28
N THR A 435 12.03 8.37 4.00
CA THR A 435 13.08 8.19 2.99
C THR A 435 13.93 9.44 2.79
N HIS A 436 13.40 10.62 3.09
CA HIS A 436 14.12 11.89 2.99
C HIS A 436 15.34 11.98 3.93
N THR A 437 15.31 11.30 5.08
CA THR A 437 16.40 11.34 6.08
C THR A 437 17.72 10.75 5.57
N ASP A 438 18.87 11.26 6.02
CA ASP A 438 20.20 10.77 5.61
C ASP A 438 20.44 9.29 5.87
N ALA A 439 19.96 8.80 7.01
CA ALA A 439 20.12 7.40 7.38
C ALA A 439 19.33 6.48 6.44
N VAL A 440 18.08 6.82 6.13
CA VAL A 440 17.23 5.99 5.27
C VAL A 440 17.60 6.16 3.81
N TRP A 441 17.87 7.37 3.33
CA TRP A 441 18.25 7.59 1.94
C TRP A 441 19.49 6.81 1.54
N ARG A 442 20.53 6.77 2.38
CA ARG A 442 21.73 5.96 2.14
C ARG A 442 21.41 4.48 1.92
N ARG A 443 20.34 3.96 2.53
CA ARG A 443 19.87 2.58 2.38
C ARG A 443 18.99 2.37 1.15
N VAL A 444 18.25 3.39 0.72
CA VAL A 444 17.38 3.36 -0.48
C VAL A 444 18.19 3.62 -1.76
N ARG A 445 19.26 4.40 -1.68
CA ARG A 445 20.11 4.79 -2.81
C ARG A 445 20.63 3.62 -3.66
N PRO A 446 21.05 2.46 -3.10
CA PRO A 446 21.42 1.30 -3.91
C PRO A 446 20.28 0.76 -4.79
N LEU A 447 19.04 0.81 -4.31
CA LEU A 447 17.86 0.45 -5.11
C LEU A 447 17.66 1.46 -6.25
N LEU A 448 17.77 2.76 -6.00
CA LEU A 448 17.69 3.77 -7.06
C LEU A 448 18.78 3.57 -8.14
N LYS A 449 20.00 3.23 -7.72
CA LYS A 449 21.10 2.89 -8.65
C LYS A 449 20.78 1.65 -9.48
N LEU A 450 20.14 0.64 -8.90
CA LEU A 450 19.67 -0.53 -9.62
C LEU A 450 18.61 -0.16 -10.65
N LEU A 451 17.60 0.62 -10.24
CA LEU A 451 16.44 0.93 -11.08
C LEU A 451 16.84 1.78 -12.29
N TYR A 452 17.73 2.75 -12.12
CA TYR A 452 18.01 3.75 -13.14
C TYR A 452 19.46 3.75 -13.65
N GLY A 453 20.41 3.20 -12.90
CA GLY A 453 21.84 3.33 -13.19
C GLY A 453 22.43 4.62 -12.61
N LEU A 454 23.69 4.56 -12.15
CA LEU A 454 24.35 5.62 -11.38
C LEU A 454 24.46 6.97 -12.11
N THR A 455 24.60 6.93 -13.43
CA THR A 455 24.83 8.10 -14.28
C THR A 455 23.57 8.54 -15.03
N SER A 456 22.43 7.92 -14.74
CA SER A 456 21.17 8.27 -15.40
C SER A 456 20.66 9.62 -14.92
N THR A 457 19.94 10.30 -15.80
CA THR A 457 19.21 11.53 -15.49
C THR A 457 18.20 11.32 -14.38
N GLU A 458 17.56 10.15 -14.33
CA GLU A 458 16.56 9.77 -13.35
C GLU A 458 17.17 9.58 -11.97
N PHE A 459 18.32 8.92 -11.87
CA PHE A 459 19.04 8.80 -10.60
C PHE A 459 19.46 10.17 -10.07
N LEU A 460 20.04 11.01 -10.94
CA LEU A 460 20.43 12.38 -10.57
C LEU A 460 19.23 13.21 -10.15
N TRP A 461 18.09 13.07 -10.85
CA TRP A 461 16.84 13.73 -10.47
C TRP A 461 16.38 13.31 -9.07
N CYS A 462 16.45 12.01 -8.74
CA CYS A 462 16.10 11.53 -7.40
C CYS A 462 16.95 12.20 -6.31
N GLU A 463 18.27 12.30 -6.53
CA GLU A 463 19.18 12.97 -5.58
C GLU A 463 18.85 14.47 -5.47
N GLN A 464 18.63 15.14 -6.60
CA GLN A 464 18.26 16.57 -6.63
C GLN A 464 16.91 16.85 -5.96
N TYR A 465 15.91 15.99 -6.17
CA TYR A 465 14.60 16.10 -5.54
C TYR A 465 14.74 16.07 -4.02
N ARG A 466 15.47 15.08 -3.49
CA ARG A 466 15.74 14.96 -2.06
C ARG A 466 16.53 16.16 -1.53
N ASP A 467 17.63 16.53 -2.18
CA ASP A 467 18.45 17.61 -1.67
C ASP A 467 17.69 18.94 -1.70
N GLY A 468 16.85 19.13 -2.73
CA GLY A 468 15.93 20.26 -2.82
C GLY A 468 14.83 20.25 -1.77
N PHE A 469 14.40 19.08 -1.31
CA PHE A 469 13.48 18.92 -0.18
C PHE A 469 14.18 19.31 1.14
N LEU A 470 15.34 18.71 1.42
CA LEU A 470 16.08 18.94 2.68
C LEU A 470 16.54 20.39 2.82
N ARG A 471 17.07 21.00 1.76
CA ARG A 471 17.52 22.40 1.79
C ARG A 471 16.41 23.39 2.12
N ARG A 472 15.15 23.08 1.77
CA ARG A 472 14.03 23.99 1.96
C ARG A 472 13.28 23.74 3.25
N PHE A 473 13.23 22.50 3.72
CA PHE A 473 12.25 22.08 4.73
C PHE A 473 12.83 21.28 5.90
N SER A 474 14.11 20.92 5.89
CA SER A 474 14.72 20.33 7.07
C SER A 474 15.03 21.45 8.08
N PRO A 475 14.56 21.37 9.33
CA PRO A 475 15.03 22.27 10.37
C PRO A 475 16.55 22.14 10.49
N MET A 476 17.26 23.26 10.44
CA MET A 476 18.71 23.33 10.63
C MET A 476 19.10 22.90 12.04
#